data_AF-A0A090LKN8-F1
#
_entry.id   AF-A0A090LKN8-F1
#
_cell.length_a   1.000
_cell.length_b   1.000
_cell.length_c   1.000
_cell.angle_alpha   90.00
_cell.angle_beta   90.00
_cell.angle_gamma   90.00
#
_symmetry.space_group_name_H-M   'P 1'
#
loop_
_entity.id
_entity.type
_entity.pdbx_description
1 polymer ?
#
loop_
_entity_poly.entity_id
_entity_poly.type
_entity_poly.pdbx_seq_one_letter_code
_entity_poly.pdbx_strand_id
1 'polypeptide(L)'
;MINKFFFPVKIFLGSIWVKFLCWLIKTIKMNTGDPLRYVGIKFCPECNNMLYPQEDKERRKLQFACRHCDFRQDDDSNCIYVNKLIQDVDELRHIVPEIYQDPTLPTTEEHPCPVCGNQQSVFFHAQTRKAEDEMRLYYACKNPECCHRWCE
;
A
#
# COMPACT_ATOMS: atom_id res chain seq x y z
N MET A 1 -31.49 -46.47 -45.47
CA MET A 1 -30.64 -47.61 -45.86
C MET A 1 -29.47 -47.69 -44.88
N ILE A 2 -29.40 -48.82 -44.16
CA ILE A 2 -28.20 -49.49 -43.60
C ILE A 2 -27.36 -48.69 -42.57
N ASN A 3 -27.53 -48.85 -41.23
CA ASN A 3 -26.91 -49.86 -40.32
C ASN A 3 -25.36 -49.89 -40.43
N LYS A 4 -24.50 -49.73 -39.40
CA LYS A 4 -24.36 -50.17 -37.99
C LYS A 4 -23.26 -49.26 -37.36
N PHE A 5 -22.97 -49.14 -36.06
CA PHE A 5 -22.66 -50.16 -35.07
C PHE A 5 -22.66 -49.58 -33.64
N PHE A 6 -23.19 -50.39 -32.73
CA PHE A 6 -22.95 -50.46 -31.29
C PHE A 6 -21.45 -50.28 -30.91
N PHE A 7 -21.13 -49.52 -29.86
CA PHE A 7 -20.67 -50.05 -28.56
C PHE A 7 -20.48 -48.90 -27.53
N PRO A 8 -20.70 -49.16 -26.23
CA PRO A 8 -20.72 -48.14 -25.17
C PRO A 8 -19.38 -48.08 -24.43
N VAL A 9 -18.91 -46.88 -24.07
CA VAL A 9 -17.82 -46.73 -23.09
C VAL A 9 -18.13 -45.58 -22.15
N LYS A 10 -18.42 -45.97 -20.92
CA LYS A 10 -18.76 -45.17 -19.74
C LYS A 10 -17.45 -44.71 -19.10
N ILE A 11 -17.00 -43.46 -19.31
CA ILE A 11 -15.76 -42.95 -18.67
C ILE A 11 -15.92 -41.47 -18.24
N PHE A 12 -15.97 -41.30 -16.91
CA PHE A 12 -15.50 -40.14 -16.12
C PHE A 12 -15.97 -38.72 -16.49
N LEU A 13 -17.19 -38.38 -16.10
CA LEU A 13 -17.62 -36.98 -15.87
C LEU A 13 -17.12 -36.52 -14.50
N GLY A 14 -15.88 -36.00 -14.43
CA GLY A 14 -15.32 -35.52 -13.16
C GLY A 14 -14.38 -34.33 -13.22
N SER A 15 -13.92 -33.89 -14.40
CA SER A 15 -12.72 -33.02 -14.44
C SER A 15 -12.78 -31.80 -15.36
N ILE A 16 -13.86 -31.64 -16.16
CA ILE A 16 -13.97 -30.56 -17.14
C ILE A 16 -14.84 -29.41 -16.60
N TRP A 17 -15.92 -29.72 -15.88
CA TRP A 17 -16.79 -28.70 -15.27
C TRP A 17 -16.13 -27.91 -14.13
N VAL A 18 -15.28 -28.54 -13.31
CA VAL A 18 -14.55 -27.87 -12.22
C VAL A 18 -13.54 -26.85 -12.78
N LYS A 19 -12.89 -27.17 -13.90
CA LYS A 19 -11.94 -26.26 -14.57
C LYS A 19 -12.65 -25.07 -15.22
N PHE A 20 -13.83 -25.28 -15.79
CA PHE A 20 -14.66 -24.20 -16.36
C PHE A 20 -15.24 -23.28 -15.29
N LEU A 21 -15.69 -23.82 -14.15
CA LEU A 21 -16.18 -23.04 -13.01
C LEU A 21 -15.05 -22.23 -12.35
N CYS A 22 -13.85 -22.80 -12.23
CA CYS A 22 -12.67 -22.10 -11.70
C CYS A 22 -12.20 -20.96 -12.64
N TRP A 23 -12.37 -21.13 -13.96
CA TRP A 23 -12.06 -20.09 -14.95
C TRP A 23 -13.05 -18.92 -14.89
N LEU A 24 -14.36 -19.20 -14.75
CA LEU A 24 -15.39 -18.16 -14.57
C LEU A 24 -15.26 -17.40 -13.24
N ILE A 25 -14.83 -18.06 -12.16
CA ILE A 25 -14.54 -17.37 -10.89
C ILE A 25 -13.29 -16.47 -11.02
N LYS A 26 -12.30 -16.84 -11.85
CA LYS A 26 -11.08 -16.03 -12.07
C LYS A 26 -11.30 -14.76 -12.89
N THR A 27 -12.34 -14.66 -13.70
CA THR A 27 -12.69 -13.44 -14.45
C THR A 27 -13.51 -12.42 -13.65
N ILE A 28 -14.03 -12.78 -12.47
CA ILE A 28 -14.72 -11.86 -11.53
C ILE A 28 -13.75 -11.28 -10.48
N LYS A 29 -12.42 -11.40 -10.67
CA LYS A 29 -11.47 -10.49 -10.02
C LYS A 29 -11.33 -9.22 -10.84
N MET A 30 -12.43 -8.47 -10.96
CA MET A 30 -12.35 -7.08 -11.38
C MET A 30 -11.74 -6.26 -10.24
N ASN A 31 -10.51 -5.83 -10.45
CA ASN A 31 -9.95 -4.56 -9.96
C ASN A 31 -10.44 -4.09 -8.58
N THR A 32 -9.93 -4.70 -7.52
CA THR A 32 -9.79 -3.99 -6.23
C THR A 32 -8.31 -3.80 -5.96
N GLY A 33 -7.64 -3.10 -6.88
CA GLY A 33 -6.54 -2.26 -6.46
C GLY A 33 -7.15 -1.01 -5.85
N ASP A 34 -7.21 -0.95 -4.52
CA ASP A 34 -6.74 0.26 -3.83
C ASP A 34 -6.67 0.02 -2.32
N PRO A 35 -5.47 -0.05 -1.72
CA PRO A 35 -5.32 0.01 -0.28
C PRO A 35 -5.68 1.44 0.14
N LEU A 36 -6.92 1.67 0.61
CA LEU A 36 -7.40 2.90 1.26
C LEU A 36 -6.49 4.10 0.98
N ARG A 37 -6.60 4.65 -0.24
CA ARG A 37 -5.74 5.73 -0.75
C ARG A 37 -5.76 6.88 0.25
N TYR A 38 -4.57 7.34 0.61
CA TYR A 38 -4.42 8.62 1.26
C TYR A 38 -5.05 9.70 0.37
N VAL A 39 -6.02 10.44 0.90
CA VAL A 39 -6.60 11.60 0.19
C VAL A 39 -5.68 12.78 0.44
N GLY A 40 -4.90 13.15 -0.57
CA GLY A 40 -3.97 14.28 -0.50
C GLY A 40 -4.69 15.63 -0.50
N ILE A 41 -4.13 16.59 0.24
CA ILE A 41 -4.58 17.99 0.23
C ILE A 41 -4.21 18.62 -1.12
N LYS A 42 -5.16 19.30 -1.76
CA LYS A 42 -4.95 20.00 -3.05
C LYS A 42 -4.89 21.51 -2.83
N PHE A 43 -4.04 22.17 -3.61
CA PHE A 43 -3.82 23.62 -3.55
C PHE A 43 -4.22 24.29 -4.86
N CYS A 44 -4.71 25.52 -4.76
CA CYS A 44 -5.02 26.36 -5.91
C CYS A 44 -3.73 26.83 -6.59
N PRO A 45 -3.58 26.72 -7.93
CA PRO A 45 -2.38 27.16 -8.64
C PRO A 45 -2.21 28.69 -8.67
N GLU A 46 -3.27 29.46 -8.43
CA GLU A 46 -3.23 30.93 -8.50
C GLU A 46 -2.85 31.58 -7.17
N CYS A 47 -3.48 31.14 -6.07
CA CYS A 47 -3.33 31.76 -4.75
C CYS A 47 -2.67 30.85 -3.70
N ASN A 48 -2.29 29.62 -4.07
CA ASN A 48 -1.73 28.60 -3.17
C ASN A 48 -2.56 28.32 -1.91
N ASN A 49 -3.85 28.67 -1.91
CA ASN A 49 -4.77 28.33 -0.84
C ASN A 49 -5.29 26.89 -0.99
N MET A 50 -5.63 26.28 0.13
CA MET A 50 -6.23 24.94 0.17
C MET A 50 -7.60 24.93 -0.54
N LEU A 51 -7.81 23.97 -1.42
CA LEU A 51 -9.09 23.76 -2.11
C LEU A 51 -10.06 22.96 -1.24
N TYR A 52 -11.34 23.28 -1.35
CA TYR A 52 -12.41 22.61 -0.61
C TYR A 52 -13.31 21.80 -1.55
N PRO A 53 -13.76 20.61 -1.14
CA PRO A 53 -14.70 19.81 -1.92
C PRO A 53 -16.05 20.52 -2.02
N GLN A 54 -16.59 20.58 -3.23
CA GLN A 54 -17.88 21.16 -3.59
C GLN A 54 -18.56 20.25 -4.61
N GLU A 55 -19.88 20.13 -4.56
CA GLU A 55 -20.64 19.37 -5.55
C GLU A 55 -21.00 20.25 -6.75
N ASP A 56 -20.77 19.76 -7.97
CA ASP A 56 -21.45 20.28 -9.16
C ASP A 56 -22.78 19.56 -9.35
N LYS A 57 -23.89 20.26 -9.07
CA LYS A 57 -25.25 19.70 -9.12
C LYS A 57 -25.72 19.33 -10.52
N GLU A 58 -25.20 19.99 -11.56
CA GLU A 58 -25.62 19.73 -12.94
C GLU A 58 -24.99 18.45 -13.46
N ARG A 59 -23.67 18.33 -13.26
CA ARG A 59 -22.88 17.19 -13.74
C ARG A 59 -22.85 16.02 -12.76
N ARG A 60 -23.32 16.23 -11.51
CA ARG A 60 -23.27 15.26 -10.40
C ARG A 60 -21.86 14.72 -10.19
N LYS A 61 -20.89 15.64 -10.19
CA LYS A 61 -19.46 15.35 -10.01
C LYS A 61 -18.89 16.12 -8.82
N LEU A 62 -17.88 15.53 -8.19
CA LEU A 62 -17.09 16.19 -7.15
C LEU A 62 -16.11 17.17 -7.82
N GLN A 63 -16.15 18.42 -7.38
CA GLN A 63 -15.20 19.46 -7.76
C GLN A 63 -14.50 20.01 -6.52
N PHE A 64 -13.30 20.53 -6.67
CA PHE A 64 -12.53 21.22 -5.64
C PHE A 64 -12.48 22.71 -6.00
N ALA A 65 -12.97 23.57 -5.09
CA ALA A 65 -13.07 25.01 -5.31
C ALA A 65 -12.25 25.80 -4.28
N CYS A 66 -11.65 26.90 -4.72
CA CYS A 66 -11.04 27.86 -3.82
C CYS A 66 -12.11 28.75 -3.17
N ARG A 67 -11.86 29.25 -1.94
CA ARG A 67 -12.71 30.25 -1.28
C ARG A 67 -12.32 31.69 -1.59
N HIS A 68 -11.12 31.90 -2.13
CA HIS A 68 -10.53 33.23 -2.31
C HIS A 68 -10.52 33.69 -3.77
N CYS A 69 -10.56 32.75 -4.72
CA CYS A 69 -10.68 33.00 -6.15
C CYS A 69 -11.70 32.05 -6.79
N ASP A 70 -12.04 32.28 -8.05
CA ASP A 70 -13.03 31.49 -8.80
C ASP A 70 -12.47 30.18 -9.39
N PHE A 71 -11.26 29.78 -9.00
CA PHE A 71 -10.65 28.54 -9.46
C PHE A 71 -11.42 27.31 -8.96
N ARG A 72 -11.74 26.41 -9.90
CA ARG A 72 -12.43 25.13 -9.66
C ARG A 72 -11.76 24.02 -10.48
N GLN A 73 -11.70 22.83 -9.90
CA GLN A 73 -11.07 21.67 -10.53
C GLN A 73 -11.91 20.41 -10.28
N ASP A 74 -12.23 19.66 -11.34
CA ASP A 74 -12.89 18.35 -11.24
C ASP A 74 -11.93 17.29 -10.66
N ASP A 75 -12.46 16.32 -9.92
CA ASP A 75 -11.68 15.16 -9.43
C ASP A 75 -12.21 13.83 -9.97
N ASP A 76 -11.30 12.89 -10.20
CA ASP A 76 -11.62 11.52 -10.65
C ASP A 76 -12.03 10.61 -9.48
N SER A 77 -11.64 10.97 -8.26
CA SER A 77 -11.94 10.20 -7.05
C SER A 77 -13.10 10.82 -6.26
N ASN A 78 -14.03 9.99 -5.79
CA ASN A 78 -15.17 10.45 -4.99
C ASN A 78 -14.89 10.43 -3.47
N CYS A 79 -13.65 10.17 -3.06
CA CYS A 79 -13.28 10.00 -1.66
C CYS A 79 -12.73 11.31 -1.09
N ILE A 80 -13.50 11.95 -0.21
CA ILE A 80 -13.12 13.24 0.40
C ILE A 80 -12.31 13.06 1.69
N TYR A 81 -12.65 12.03 2.47
CA TYR A 81 -12.07 11.80 3.78
C TYR A 81 -11.97 10.31 4.08
N VAL A 82 -10.83 9.91 4.60
CA VAL A 82 -10.57 8.56 5.08
C VAL A 82 -10.02 8.67 6.50
N ASN A 83 -10.72 8.06 7.45
CA ASN A 83 -10.19 7.85 8.79
C ASN A 83 -9.65 6.42 8.91
N LYS A 84 -8.34 6.26 9.06
CA LYS A 84 -7.74 4.96 9.36
C LYS A 84 -7.68 4.81 10.88
N LEU A 85 -8.63 4.04 11.43
CA LEU A 85 -8.71 3.77 12.87
C LEU A 85 -7.50 2.98 13.39
N ILE A 86 -7.02 2.05 12.57
CA ILE A 86 -5.77 1.33 12.80
C ILE A 86 -4.79 1.86 11.76
N GLN A 87 -3.82 2.63 12.25
CA GLN A 87 -2.76 3.17 11.43
C GLN A 87 -1.57 2.22 11.54
N ASP A 88 -1.46 1.28 10.60
CA ASP A 88 -0.20 0.60 10.29
C ASP A 88 0.72 1.64 9.67
N VAL A 89 1.25 2.54 10.52
CA VAL A 89 2.32 3.40 10.05
C VAL A 89 3.51 2.50 9.86
N ASP A 90 4.05 2.54 8.66
CA ASP A 90 5.38 2.04 8.38
C ASP A 90 6.36 2.87 9.21
N GLU A 91 6.60 2.45 10.46
CA GLU A 91 7.41 3.19 11.44
C GLU A 91 8.82 3.46 10.89
N LEU A 92 9.28 2.60 9.97
CA LEU A 92 10.52 2.76 9.21
C LEU A 92 10.60 4.08 8.44
N ARG A 93 9.48 4.70 8.08
CA ARG A 93 9.44 6.00 7.40
C ARG A 93 9.77 7.17 8.32
N HIS A 94 9.52 7.03 9.62
CA HIS A 94 9.88 8.06 10.60
C HIS A 94 11.37 8.01 10.97
N ILE A 95 12.04 6.92 10.64
CA ILE A 95 13.46 6.74 10.94
C ILE A 95 14.28 7.52 9.91
N VAL A 96 15.08 8.47 10.41
CA VAL A 96 16.00 9.25 9.59
C VAL A 96 17.09 8.33 9.01
N PRO A 97 17.41 8.42 7.71
CA PRO A 97 18.44 7.59 7.09
C PRO A 97 19.83 7.71 7.74
N GLU A 98 20.14 8.87 8.33
CA GLU A 98 21.44 9.24 8.89
C GLU A 98 21.66 8.75 10.33
N ILE A 99 20.71 8.01 10.89
CA ILE A 99 20.76 7.53 12.28
C ILE A 99 22.00 6.66 12.59
N TYR A 100 22.60 6.04 11.57
CA TYR A 100 23.82 5.25 11.71
C TYR A 100 25.06 6.05 12.14
N GLN A 101 25.02 7.38 12.00
CA GLN A 101 26.12 8.27 12.39
C GLN A 101 26.09 8.64 13.87
N ASP A 102 24.98 8.36 14.57
CA ASP A 102 24.83 8.70 15.98
C ASP A 102 25.74 7.79 16.84
N PRO A 103 26.79 8.34 17.48
CA PRO A 103 27.73 7.56 18.28
C PRO A 103 27.12 7.08 19.61
N THR A 104 25.94 7.57 19.99
CA THR A 104 25.26 7.18 21.23
C THR A 104 24.44 5.91 21.07
N LEU A 105 24.17 5.48 19.83
CA LEU A 105 23.39 4.29 19.56
C LEU A 105 24.27 3.03 19.55
N PRO A 106 23.78 1.91 20.11
CA PRO A 106 24.52 0.65 20.12
C PRO A 106 24.59 0.04 18.72
N THR A 107 25.73 -0.57 18.42
CA THR A 107 25.98 -1.31 17.17
C THR A 107 26.05 -2.81 17.48
N THR A 108 25.49 -3.64 16.61
CA THR A 108 25.57 -5.11 16.66
C THR A 108 26.14 -5.66 15.34
N GLU A 109 26.75 -6.84 15.42
CA GLU A 109 27.25 -7.61 14.27
C GLU A 109 26.41 -8.88 14.00
N GLU A 110 25.45 -9.18 14.88
CA GLU A 110 24.62 -10.39 14.80
C GLU A 110 23.56 -10.31 13.70
N HIS A 111 23.13 -9.10 13.35
CA HIS A 111 22.09 -8.84 12.34
C HIS A 111 22.68 -8.11 11.12
N PRO A 112 23.19 -8.85 10.11
CA PRO A 112 23.74 -8.27 8.89
C PRO A 112 22.64 -7.68 8.00
N CYS A 113 22.98 -6.66 7.22
CA CYS A 113 22.04 -6.01 6.32
C CYS A 113 21.57 -6.97 5.19
N PRO A 114 20.25 -7.13 4.97
CA PRO A 114 19.72 -8.03 3.93
C PRO A 114 19.98 -7.56 2.49
N VAL A 115 20.32 -6.28 2.30
CA VAL A 115 20.55 -5.68 0.97
C VAL A 115 22.02 -5.72 0.57
N CYS A 116 22.92 -5.28 1.44
CA CYS A 116 24.36 -5.16 1.12
C CYS A 116 25.25 -6.19 1.82
N GLY A 117 24.72 -6.98 2.76
CA GLY A 117 25.48 -7.98 3.50
C GLY A 117 26.49 -7.40 4.51
N ASN A 118 26.47 -6.09 4.78
CA ASN A 118 27.33 -5.51 5.80
C ASN A 118 26.99 -6.08 7.18
N GLN A 119 28.01 -6.45 7.96
CA GLN A 119 27.84 -7.07 9.28
C GLN A 119 27.41 -6.05 10.34
N GLN A 120 27.85 -4.80 10.24
CA GLN A 120 27.56 -3.79 11.25
C GLN A 120 26.22 -3.09 11.01
N SER A 121 25.33 -3.20 11.99
CA SER A 121 24.04 -2.50 12.04
C SER A 121 23.85 -1.80 13.38
N VAL A 122 23.19 -0.64 13.35
CA VAL A 122 22.77 0.10 14.55
C VAL A 122 21.36 -0.32 14.89
N PHE A 123 21.05 -0.53 16.17
CA PHE A 123 19.71 -0.91 16.62
C PHE A 123 19.16 0.03 17.68
N PHE A 124 17.85 0.21 17.70
CA PHE A 124 17.15 1.06 18.67
C PHE A 124 15.67 0.67 18.78
N HIS A 125 15.02 1.14 19.86
CA HIS A 125 13.58 1.04 20.03
C HIS A 125 12.91 2.32 19.49
N ALA A 126 11.77 2.20 18.82
CA ALA A 126 11.02 3.38 18.40
C ALA A 126 10.42 4.11 19.62
N GLN A 127 10.50 5.43 19.62
CA GLN A 127 9.91 6.28 20.66
C GLN A 127 8.43 6.55 20.36
N THR A 128 7.62 5.50 20.17
CA THR A 128 6.18 5.67 19.95
C THR A 128 5.42 5.59 21.27
N ARG A 129 4.35 6.38 21.40
CA ARG A 129 3.46 6.38 22.58
C ARG A 129 2.47 5.21 22.59
N LYS A 130 2.54 4.31 21.59
CA LYS A 130 1.66 3.16 21.48
C LYS A 130 2.26 2.03 22.31
N ALA A 131 1.58 1.70 23.41
CA ALA A 131 2.02 0.67 24.36
C ALA A 131 2.19 -0.73 23.75
N GLU A 132 1.61 -0.99 22.57
CA GLU A 132 1.69 -2.30 21.91
C GLU A 132 3.02 -2.52 21.16
N ASP A 133 3.77 -1.46 20.83
CA ASP A 133 5.02 -1.53 20.05
C ASP A 133 6.31 -1.44 20.90
N GLU A 134 6.20 -1.46 22.24
CA GLU A 134 7.30 -1.19 23.19
C GLU A 134 8.48 -2.20 23.16
N MET A 135 8.41 -3.28 22.37
CA MET A 135 9.46 -4.32 22.32
C MET A 135 10.05 -4.58 20.93
N ARG A 136 9.67 -3.83 19.90
CA ARG A 136 10.19 -4.05 18.54
C ARG A 136 11.54 -3.34 18.35
N LEU A 137 12.50 -4.05 17.76
CA LEU A 137 13.82 -3.52 17.45
C LEU A 137 13.88 -3.07 15.99
N TYR A 138 14.39 -1.86 15.82
CA TYR A 138 14.65 -1.28 14.51
C TYR A 138 16.14 -1.32 14.24
N TYR A 139 16.50 -1.73 13.03
CA TYR A 139 17.87 -1.85 12.58
C TYR A 139 18.14 -0.90 11.41
N ALA A 140 19.33 -0.29 11.41
CA ALA A 140 19.81 0.55 10.34
C ALA A 140 21.23 0.13 9.93
N CYS A 141 21.46 -0.03 8.62
CA CYS A 141 22.78 -0.39 8.10
C CYS A 141 23.77 0.77 8.26
N LYS A 142 25.00 0.48 8.72
CA LYS A 142 26.07 1.47 8.86
C LYS A 142 26.76 1.87 7.55
N ASN A 143 26.45 1.19 6.44
CA ASN A 143 27.01 1.53 5.14
C ASN A 143 26.27 2.76 4.56
N PRO A 144 26.96 3.90 4.35
CA PRO A 144 26.36 5.12 3.81
C PRO A 144 25.74 4.93 2.42
N GLU A 145 26.24 3.99 1.63
CA GLU A 145 25.69 3.71 0.29
C GLU A 145 24.38 2.91 0.33
N CYS A 146 24.14 2.18 1.43
CA CYS A 146 22.99 1.28 1.55
C CYS A 146 21.81 1.95 2.26
N CYS A 147 22.06 2.64 3.38
CA CYS A 147 21.03 3.31 4.20
C CYS A 147 19.75 2.49 4.45
N HIS A 148 19.84 1.14 4.41
CA HIS A 148 18.70 0.25 4.53
C HIS A 148 18.26 0.15 5.99
N ARG A 149 16.94 0.12 6.19
CA ARG A 149 16.29 0.08 7.50
C ARG A 149 15.26 -1.03 7.50
N TRP A 150 15.26 -1.84 8.55
CA TRP A 150 14.34 -2.96 8.70
C TRP A 150 13.98 -3.14 10.17
N CYS A 151 12.95 -3.93 10.43
CA CYS A 151 12.51 -4.29 11.77
C CYS A 151 12.47 -5.82 11.90
N GLU A 152 12.80 -6.32 13.09
CA GLU A 152 12.60 -7.72 13.49
C GLU A 152 11.71 -7.79 14.73
#